data_AF-A0A8T1WPB3-F1
#
_entry.id   AF-A0A8T1WPB3-F1
#
_cell.length_a   1.000
_cell.length_b   1.000
_cell.length_c   1.000
_cell.angle_alpha   90.00
_cell.angle_beta   90.00
_cell.angle_gamma   90.00
#
_symmetry.space_group_name_H-M   'P 1'
#
loop_
_entity.id
_entity.type
_entity.pdbx_description
1 polymer ?
#
loop_
_entity_poly.entity_id
_entity_poly.type
_entity_poly.pdbx_seq_one_letter_code
_entity_poly.pdbx_strand_id
1 'polypeptide(L)'
;MTDFKNLSISEDEFRLDSLFTTQQSASPIVMTPGLHEFWEGFGEFPQHYFVRMEEVVFWKVIKKLLFDKDRVVIVGSSGVGKSCFLMLIAFCLACTEKKKVLVIRCLKQRKYKNAVVFFDGQGSYARLRNLSSNDIVAIRGQARGAIVLVDGFTQAEVEDTKNEYEPFDFLATSCQFDAKPDDNSHIVVLPAWRDADLLQYAKLTNWVVETGLRKTEGMKESTWPKLVKEQYFYSGGSLREFCRERKMLEMRVVRDCRSVDATQSFDLVYNYGGGQVRSQVDPLRRHYITDCHKEEHYVDSRWWKLSVDSVYALSELGRIADMDKLLEIYKYAKSVGASLHGVAYRLLFHNAVSGAYAKRKLIVLKMQEGSRYEKIEIHVPKVVRRGEDEASCYACLSTLGKDTYWYPNNPFFPFVDAVTTCNAFYSGGEVFASIVAYIQVTNRSEKKFKGERLHRLNEEMDKNKSLKDMKRVFVVVCPDSDVCERFNLLNAPDPNTFLTMVSCFNPEPLGSEVN
;
A
#
# COMPACT_ATOMS: atom_id res chain seq x y z
N MET A 1 19.07 -34.12 16.55
CA MET A 1 18.08 -34.49 15.53
C MET A 1 18.09 -35.99 15.40
N THR A 2 17.15 -36.67 16.04
CA THR A 2 17.13 -38.14 16.14
C THR A 2 15.85 -38.77 15.55
N ASP A 3 14.82 -37.96 15.26
CA ASP A 3 13.55 -38.41 14.70
C ASP A 3 13.41 -37.89 13.26
N PHE A 4 13.82 -38.70 12.29
CA PHE A 4 13.67 -38.41 10.86
C PHE A 4 12.40 -39.05 10.32
N LYS A 5 11.64 -38.27 9.55
CA LYS A 5 10.40 -38.68 8.92
C LYS A 5 10.54 -38.60 7.41
N ASN A 6 9.90 -39.53 6.70
CA ASN A 6 9.84 -39.48 5.24
C ASN A 6 9.03 -38.26 4.80
N LEU A 7 9.51 -37.58 3.77
CA LEU A 7 8.84 -36.44 3.17
C LEU A 7 7.85 -36.93 2.11
N SER A 8 6.59 -36.55 2.26
CA SER A 8 5.51 -36.89 1.33
C SER A 8 4.77 -35.63 0.90
N ILE A 9 5.40 -34.82 0.04
CA ILE A 9 4.80 -33.60 -0.54
C ILE A 9 4.89 -33.71 -2.05
N SER A 10 3.81 -33.35 -2.75
CA SER A 10 3.77 -33.35 -4.21
C SER A 10 4.76 -32.32 -4.78
N GLU A 11 5.53 -32.73 -5.78
CA GLU A 11 6.51 -31.86 -6.45
C GLU A 11 5.86 -30.63 -7.08
N ASP A 12 4.62 -30.74 -7.54
CA ASP A 12 3.87 -29.63 -8.12
C ASP A 12 3.63 -28.47 -7.15
N GLU A 13 3.67 -28.71 -5.82
CA GLU A 13 3.49 -27.66 -4.81
C GLU A 13 4.70 -26.73 -4.68
N PHE A 14 5.89 -27.16 -5.11
CA PHE A 14 7.15 -26.42 -4.94
C PHE A 14 7.99 -26.31 -6.21
N ARG A 15 7.41 -26.58 -7.37
CA ARG A 15 8.10 -26.54 -8.66
C ARG A 15 8.34 -25.10 -9.15
N LEU A 16 9.43 -24.49 -8.70
CA LEU A 16 9.77 -23.10 -9.05
C LEU A 16 9.99 -22.87 -10.56
N ASP A 17 10.41 -23.90 -11.31
CA ASP A 17 10.61 -23.80 -12.76
C ASP A 17 9.29 -23.71 -13.57
N SER A 18 8.14 -24.06 -12.98
CA SER A 18 6.84 -23.94 -13.64
C SER A 18 6.14 -22.60 -13.39
N LEU A 19 6.71 -21.72 -12.56
CA LEU A 19 6.06 -20.45 -12.17
C LEU A 19 5.66 -19.60 -13.38
N PHE A 20 6.48 -19.53 -14.44
CA PHE A 20 6.13 -18.79 -15.66
C PHE A 20 4.85 -19.33 -16.31
N THR A 21 4.75 -20.66 -16.46
CA THR A 21 3.58 -21.32 -17.03
C THR A 21 2.35 -21.11 -16.17
N THR A 22 2.47 -21.24 -14.84
CA THR A 22 1.37 -21.02 -13.89
C THR A 22 0.88 -19.58 -13.96
N GLN A 23 1.80 -18.61 -13.98
CA GLN A 23 1.47 -17.18 -14.02
C GLN A 23 0.71 -16.78 -15.29
N GLN A 24 0.99 -17.42 -16.43
CA GLN A 24 0.31 -17.20 -17.70
C GLN A 24 -1.06 -17.91 -17.81
N SER A 25 -1.39 -18.77 -16.86
CA SER A 25 -2.64 -19.53 -16.88
C SER A 25 -3.85 -18.68 -16.45
N ALA A 26 -5.06 -19.19 -16.69
CA ALA A 26 -6.29 -18.54 -16.24
C ALA A 26 -6.42 -18.46 -14.71
N SER A 27 -5.70 -19.32 -13.98
CA SER A 27 -5.67 -19.37 -12.52
C SER A 27 -4.22 -19.45 -12.04
N PRO A 28 -3.54 -18.30 -11.80
CA PRO A 28 -2.14 -18.26 -11.36
C PRO A 28 -2.01 -18.65 -9.88
N ILE A 29 -2.56 -19.79 -9.50
CA ILE A 29 -2.53 -20.36 -8.15
C ILE A 29 -1.94 -21.76 -8.23
N VAL A 30 -0.99 -22.02 -7.34
CA VAL A 30 -0.55 -23.37 -6.99
C VAL A 30 -1.29 -23.79 -5.72
N MET A 31 -1.94 -24.95 -5.76
CA MET A 31 -2.50 -25.56 -4.56
C MET A 31 -1.37 -26.11 -3.71
N THR A 32 -1.34 -25.78 -2.42
CA THR A 32 -0.24 -26.14 -1.52
C THR A 32 -0.71 -26.81 -0.22
N PRO A 33 -1.59 -27.84 -0.27
CA PRO A 33 -2.09 -28.50 0.93
C PRO A 33 -1.02 -29.27 1.70
N GLY A 34 -0.08 -29.94 1.01
CA GLY A 34 1.01 -30.66 1.65
C GLY A 34 2.00 -29.72 2.33
N LEU A 35 2.37 -28.61 1.68
CA LEU A 35 3.20 -27.57 2.30
C LEU A 35 2.48 -26.90 3.47
N HIS A 36 1.18 -26.63 3.35
CA HIS A 36 0.37 -26.08 4.44
C HIS A 36 0.42 -26.97 5.68
N GLU A 37 0.12 -28.27 5.53
CA GLU A 37 0.19 -29.26 6.62
C GLU A 37 1.62 -29.40 7.17
N PHE A 38 2.63 -29.39 6.29
CA PHE A 38 4.03 -29.51 6.69
C PHE A 38 4.51 -28.33 7.55
N TRP A 39 4.05 -27.12 7.28
CA TRP A 39 4.47 -25.92 8.01
C TRP A 39 3.57 -25.54 9.18
N GLU A 40 2.49 -26.30 9.43
CA GLU A 40 1.57 -26.08 10.55
C GLU A 40 2.31 -26.07 11.89
N GLY A 41 2.24 -24.96 12.63
CA GLY A 41 2.94 -24.77 13.90
C GLY A 41 4.44 -24.49 13.78
N PHE A 42 4.97 -24.31 12.57
CA PHE A 42 6.37 -23.99 12.24
C PHE A 42 6.50 -22.66 11.45
N GLY A 43 5.53 -21.77 11.61
CA GLY A 43 5.49 -20.47 10.91
C GLY A 43 4.47 -20.41 9.77
N GLU A 44 3.71 -21.49 9.59
CA GLU A 44 2.63 -21.65 8.62
C GLU A 44 3.08 -21.52 7.15
N PHE A 45 2.22 -21.99 6.26
CA PHE A 45 2.30 -21.78 4.81
C PHE A 45 0.87 -21.72 4.26
N PRO A 46 0.54 -20.86 3.28
CA PRO A 46 -0.83 -20.77 2.78
C PRO A 46 -1.29 -22.06 2.07
N GLN A 47 -2.59 -22.34 2.05
CA GLN A 47 -3.15 -23.46 1.26
C GLN A 47 -3.14 -23.21 -0.25
N HIS A 48 -2.99 -21.95 -0.64
CA HIS A 48 -2.98 -21.48 -2.03
C HIS A 48 -1.83 -20.50 -2.19
N TYR A 49 -0.94 -20.75 -3.14
CA TYR A 49 0.17 -19.87 -3.48
C TYR A 49 -0.12 -19.15 -4.80
N PHE A 50 -0.39 -17.85 -4.72
CA PHE A 50 -0.65 -17.03 -5.91
C PHE A 50 0.66 -16.58 -6.54
N VAL A 51 0.88 -16.94 -7.80
CA VAL A 51 2.12 -16.69 -8.53
C VAL A 51 2.08 -15.33 -9.20
N ARG A 52 2.98 -14.43 -8.79
CA ARG A 52 3.13 -13.11 -9.42
C ARG A 52 4.20 -13.12 -10.50
N MET A 53 4.09 -12.21 -11.47
CA MET A 53 5.17 -11.98 -12.44
C MET A 53 6.49 -11.66 -11.73
N GLU A 54 6.39 -10.93 -10.62
CA GLU A 54 7.54 -10.59 -9.78
C GLU A 54 8.28 -11.83 -9.28
N GLU A 55 7.55 -12.88 -8.89
CA GLU A 55 8.15 -14.12 -8.40
C GLU A 55 8.75 -14.97 -9.53
N VAL A 56 8.15 -14.91 -10.72
CA VAL A 56 8.70 -15.56 -11.92
C VAL A 56 10.07 -15.01 -12.27
N VAL A 57 10.22 -13.68 -12.29
CA VAL A 57 11.51 -13.03 -12.60
C VAL A 57 12.46 -13.16 -11.41
N PHE A 58 11.96 -13.02 -10.18
CA PHE A 58 12.74 -13.22 -8.97
C PHE A 58 13.36 -14.62 -8.91
N TRP A 59 12.62 -15.68 -9.28
CA TRP A 59 13.19 -17.02 -9.38
C TRP A 59 14.35 -17.11 -10.37
N LYS A 60 14.26 -16.46 -11.55
CA LYS A 60 15.36 -16.45 -12.53
C LYS A 60 16.63 -15.83 -11.95
N VAL A 61 16.48 -14.77 -11.14
CA VAL A 61 17.60 -14.11 -10.44
C VAL A 61 18.17 -15.05 -9.38
N ILE A 62 17.33 -15.57 -8.48
CA ILE A 62 17.75 -16.48 -7.40
C ILE A 62 18.43 -17.74 -7.95
N LYS A 63 17.89 -18.34 -9.01
CA LYS A 63 18.41 -19.58 -9.60
C LYS A 63 19.87 -19.45 -10.03
N LYS A 64 20.31 -18.27 -10.48
CA LYS A 64 21.71 -17.99 -10.84
C LYS A 64 22.63 -17.92 -9.64
N LEU A 65 22.09 -17.66 -8.45
CA LEU A 65 22.82 -17.45 -7.20
C LEU A 65 22.81 -18.68 -6.26
N LEU A 66 21.96 -19.70 -6.52
CA LEU A 66 21.75 -20.85 -5.64
C LEU A 66 23.02 -21.61 -5.22
N PHE A 67 24.02 -21.65 -6.09
CA PHE A 67 25.28 -22.36 -5.88
C PHE A 67 26.49 -21.44 -5.98
N ASP A 68 26.27 -20.13 -5.92
CA ASP A 68 27.35 -19.18 -5.74
C ASP A 68 27.97 -19.36 -4.34
N LYS A 69 29.22 -18.94 -4.16
CA LYS A 69 29.89 -18.95 -2.86
C LYS A 69 29.42 -17.82 -1.96
N ASP A 70 28.88 -16.78 -2.57
CA ASP A 70 28.40 -15.59 -1.88
C ASP A 70 26.99 -15.81 -1.32
N ARG A 71 26.72 -15.18 -0.17
CA ARG A 71 25.43 -15.30 0.52
C ARG A 71 24.35 -14.51 -0.20
N VAL A 72 23.10 -14.92 -0.11
CA VAL A 72 21.96 -14.20 -0.69
C VAL A 72 21.08 -13.61 0.39
N VAL A 73 20.81 -12.31 0.30
CA VAL A 73 19.91 -11.60 1.22
C VAL A 73 18.67 -11.14 0.48
N ILE A 74 17.53 -11.78 0.77
CA ILE A 74 16.21 -11.44 0.27
C ILE A 74 15.60 -10.34 1.14
N VAL A 75 15.61 -9.11 0.61
CA VAL A 75 14.98 -7.95 1.23
C VAL A 75 13.60 -7.68 0.64
N GLY A 76 12.78 -6.93 1.38
CA GLY A 76 11.45 -6.55 0.93
C GLY A 76 10.53 -6.24 2.10
N SER A 77 9.40 -5.62 1.82
CA SER A 77 8.51 -5.19 2.90
C SER A 77 7.79 -6.34 3.59
N SER A 78 7.22 -6.06 4.75
CA SER A 78 6.49 -7.07 5.50
C SER A 78 5.25 -7.52 4.73
N GLY A 79 5.04 -8.85 4.60
CA GLY A 79 3.86 -9.40 3.94
C GLY A 79 3.93 -9.51 2.41
N VAL A 80 5.11 -9.35 1.80
CA VAL A 80 5.28 -9.46 0.34
C VAL A 80 5.51 -10.88 -0.19
N GLY A 81 5.67 -11.87 0.69
CA GLY A 81 5.82 -13.29 0.30
C GLY A 81 7.21 -13.89 0.51
N LYS A 82 8.20 -13.13 1.00
CA LYS A 82 9.60 -13.59 1.15
C LYS A 82 9.74 -14.95 1.87
N SER A 83 9.11 -15.08 3.04
CA SER A 83 9.18 -16.29 3.85
C SER A 83 8.60 -17.49 3.08
N CYS A 84 7.45 -17.31 2.41
CA CYS A 84 6.85 -18.37 1.60
C CYS A 84 7.78 -18.76 0.44
N PHE A 85 8.33 -17.78 -0.29
CA PHE A 85 9.26 -18.04 -1.39
C PHE A 85 10.54 -18.76 -0.90
N LEU A 86 11.08 -18.36 0.25
CA LEU A 86 12.23 -19.03 0.87
C LEU A 86 11.92 -20.48 1.26
N MET A 87 10.69 -20.79 1.69
CA MET A 87 10.29 -22.18 1.95
C MET A 87 10.23 -22.98 0.64
N LEU A 88 9.75 -22.40 -0.46
CA LEU A 88 9.79 -23.07 -1.77
C LEU A 88 11.23 -23.35 -2.21
N ILE A 89 12.16 -22.42 -1.98
CA ILE A 89 13.60 -22.65 -2.22
C ILE A 89 14.10 -23.84 -1.39
N ALA A 90 13.74 -23.92 -0.11
CA ALA A 90 14.15 -25.01 0.79
C ALA A 90 13.73 -26.38 0.21
N PHE A 91 12.49 -26.48 -0.26
CA PHE A 91 11.96 -27.69 -0.88
C PHE A 91 12.59 -28.00 -2.23
N CYS A 92 12.82 -27.00 -3.08
CA CYS A 92 13.53 -27.20 -4.34
C CYS A 92 14.95 -27.74 -4.11
N LEU A 93 15.70 -27.15 -3.17
CA LEU A 93 17.04 -27.60 -2.81
C LEU A 93 17.05 -29.02 -2.21
N ALA A 94 16.11 -29.33 -1.33
CA ALA A 94 16.05 -30.62 -0.65
C ALA A 94 15.55 -31.76 -1.55
N CYS A 95 14.48 -31.52 -2.32
CA CYS A 95 13.76 -32.55 -3.06
C CYS A 95 14.27 -32.69 -4.50
N THR A 96 14.50 -31.57 -5.19
CA THR A 96 14.92 -31.56 -6.60
C THR A 96 16.44 -31.66 -6.70
N GLU A 97 17.17 -30.83 -5.96
CA GLU A 97 18.64 -30.77 -6.00
C GLU A 97 19.33 -31.76 -5.03
N LYS A 98 18.53 -32.47 -4.22
CA LYS A 98 18.99 -33.50 -3.25
C LYS A 98 20.08 -33.01 -2.31
N LYS A 99 19.98 -31.74 -1.87
CA LYS A 99 20.91 -31.11 -0.93
C LYS A 99 20.39 -31.24 0.50
N LYS A 100 21.33 -31.23 1.45
CA LYS A 100 20.99 -31.01 2.86
C LYS A 100 20.60 -29.56 3.05
N VAL A 101 19.49 -29.30 3.73
CA VAL A 101 18.96 -27.95 3.93
C VAL A 101 18.58 -27.77 5.39
N LEU A 102 19.03 -26.68 6.01
CA LEU A 102 18.70 -26.29 7.36
C LEU A 102 17.94 -24.98 7.33
N VAL A 103 16.66 -24.99 7.68
CA VAL A 103 15.82 -23.80 7.79
C VAL A 103 15.71 -23.39 9.25
N ILE A 104 16.04 -22.14 9.58
CA ILE A 104 15.93 -21.53 10.91
C ILE A 104 14.91 -20.39 10.82
N ARG A 105 13.82 -20.48 11.58
CA ARG A 105 12.70 -19.51 11.50
C ARG A 105 12.33 -18.92 12.86
N CYS A 106 12.07 -17.61 12.85
CA CYS A 106 11.45 -16.91 13.98
C CYS A 106 9.93 -17.14 14.00
N LEU A 107 9.37 -17.60 15.13
CA LEU A 107 7.92 -17.77 15.31
C LEU A 107 7.32 -16.51 15.97
N LYS A 108 6.74 -15.60 15.17
CA LYS A 108 6.29 -14.25 15.60
C LYS A 108 5.06 -14.19 16.53
N GLN A 109 4.71 -15.28 17.24
CA GLN A 109 3.68 -15.28 18.27
C GLN A 109 4.33 -15.08 19.65
N ARG A 110 3.77 -14.16 20.45
CA ARG A 110 4.34 -13.46 21.64
C ARG A 110 4.96 -14.32 22.79
N LYS A 111 5.18 -15.62 22.63
CA LYS A 111 5.84 -16.50 23.62
C LYS A 111 6.73 -17.63 23.03
N TYR A 112 6.94 -17.73 21.71
CA TYR A 112 7.76 -18.81 21.12
C TYR A 112 9.13 -18.31 20.64
N LYS A 113 10.15 -19.15 20.80
CA LYS A 113 11.56 -18.86 20.48
C LYS A 113 11.81 -19.04 18.96
N ASN A 114 12.43 -20.14 18.57
CA ASN A 114 12.80 -20.45 17.19
C ASN A 114 12.28 -21.84 16.76
N ALA A 115 12.10 -22.02 15.46
CA ALA A 115 11.84 -23.29 14.81
C ALA A 115 12.97 -23.65 13.86
N VAL A 116 13.28 -24.95 13.78
CA VAL A 116 14.26 -25.48 12.84
C VAL A 116 13.64 -26.65 12.08
N VAL A 117 13.87 -26.66 10.77
CA VAL A 117 13.56 -27.79 9.90
C VAL A 117 14.84 -28.18 9.17
N PHE A 118 15.21 -29.44 9.26
CA PHE A 118 16.37 -29.99 8.57
C PHE A 118 15.92 -31.06 7.58
N PHE A 119 16.31 -30.90 6.33
CA PHE A 119 16.15 -31.89 5.27
C PHE A 119 17.50 -32.56 5.02
N ASP A 120 17.51 -33.89 4.92
CA ASP A 120 18.74 -34.67 4.76
C ASP A 120 19.21 -34.79 3.28
N GLY A 121 18.37 -34.33 2.33
CA GLY A 121 18.60 -34.46 0.89
C GLY A 121 18.34 -35.87 0.33
N GLN A 122 17.88 -36.80 1.17
CA GLN A 122 17.59 -38.19 0.83
C GLN A 122 16.09 -38.52 0.93
N GLY A 123 15.25 -37.49 1.07
CA GLY A 123 13.80 -37.63 1.18
C GLY A 123 13.30 -37.74 2.63
N SER A 124 14.14 -37.44 3.62
CA SER A 124 13.71 -37.36 5.02
C SER A 124 13.96 -35.99 5.64
N TYR A 125 13.23 -35.70 6.71
CA TYR A 125 13.36 -34.44 7.44
C TYR A 125 13.21 -34.64 8.95
N ALA A 126 13.78 -33.70 9.71
CA ALA A 126 13.55 -33.54 11.14
C ALA A 126 13.11 -32.09 11.40
N ARG A 127 12.12 -31.88 12.27
CA ARG A 127 11.63 -30.54 12.62
C ARG A 127 11.47 -30.38 14.13
N LEU A 128 11.94 -29.26 14.65
CA LEU A 128 11.95 -28.93 16.08
C LEU A 128 11.51 -27.48 16.31
N ARG A 129 10.84 -27.20 17.42
CA ARG A 129 10.34 -25.87 17.78
C ARG A 129 10.64 -25.53 19.23
N ASN A 130 10.48 -24.26 19.59
CA ASN A 130 10.78 -23.71 20.92
C ASN A 130 12.26 -23.78 21.32
N LEU A 131 13.14 -23.64 20.31
CA LEU A 131 14.57 -23.78 20.45
C LEU A 131 15.23 -22.51 21.00
N SER A 132 16.18 -22.66 21.92
CA SER A 132 17.11 -21.61 22.32
C SER A 132 18.27 -21.47 21.33
N SER A 133 19.07 -20.41 21.46
CA SER A 133 20.29 -20.23 20.65
C SER A 133 21.28 -21.40 20.83
N ASN A 134 21.43 -21.93 22.05
CA ASN A 134 22.28 -23.10 22.32
C ASN A 134 21.79 -24.36 21.59
N ASP A 135 20.47 -24.56 21.50
CA ASP A 135 19.91 -25.68 20.76
C ASP A 135 20.21 -25.55 19.26
N ILE A 136 20.16 -24.33 18.72
CA ILE A 136 20.49 -24.04 17.33
C ILE A 136 21.96 -24.36 17.04
N VAL A 137 22.89 -23.96 17.91
CA VAL A 137 24.32 -24.32 17.79
C VAL A 137 24.50 -25.84 17.72
N ALA A 138 23.87 -26.57 18.64
CA ALA A 138 23.97 -28.03 18.68
C ALA A 138 23.39 -28.68 17.42
N ILE A 139 22.31 -28.13 16.86
CA ILE A 139 21.71 -28.61 15.60
C ILE A 139 22.62 -28.30 14.41
N ARG A 140 23.20 -27.10 14.32
CA ARG A 140 24.18 -26.74 13.27
C ARG A 140 25.38 -27.69 13.27
N GLY A 141 25.86 -28.06 14.45
CA GLY A 141 26.92 -29.06 14.60
C GLY A 141 26.57 -30.43 14.00
N GLN A 142 25.29 -30.82 14.00
CA GLN A 142 24.78 -32.06 13.41
C GLN A 142 24.46 -31.91 11.91
N ALA A 143 24.05 -30.73 11.48
CA ALA A 143 23.67 -30.40 10.10
C ALA A 143 24.86 -29.95 9.22
N ARG A 144 26.08 -30.45 9.49
CA ARG A 144 27.28 -30.02 8.73
C ARG A 144 27.11 -30.26 7.23
N GLY A 145 27.50 -29.25 6.45
CA GLY A 145 27.40 -29.24 4.98
C GLY A 145 25.99 -29.00 4.45
N ALA A 146 25.03 -28.60 5.29
CA ALA A 146 23.72 -28.15 4.86
C ALA A 146 23.75 -26.70 4.38
N ILE A 147 22.92 -26.41 3.38
CA ILE A 147 22.60 -25.03 2.98
C ILE A 147 21.66 -24.44 4.05
N VAL A 148 21.99 -23.29 4.61
CA VAL A 148 21.32 -22.68 5.76
C VAL A 148 20.47 -21.49 5.33
N LEU A 149 19.17 -21.59 5.61
CA LEU A 149 18.15 -20.61 5.26
C LEU A 149 17.60 -19.99 6.54
N VAL A 150 17.71 -18.68 6.68
CA VAL A 150 17.31 -17.93 7.88
C VAL A 150 16.12 -17.02 7.55
N ASP A 151 15.03 -17.14 8.32
CA ASP A 151 13.77 -16.43 8.08
C ASP A 151 13.25 -15.69 9.32
N GLY A 152 12.83 -14.45 9.11
CA GLY A 152 11.98 -13.73 10.06
C GLY A 152 12.71 -12.91 11.12
N PHE A 153 14.05 -12.90 11.10
CA PHE A 153 14.92 -12.11 11.97
C PHE A 153 15.33 -10.78 11.34
N THR A 154 15.57 -9.78 12.16
CA THR A 154 16.20 -8.51 11.78
C THR A 154 17.70 -8.70 11.58
N GLN A 155 18.36 -7.82 10.81
CA GLN A 155 19.82 -7.86 10.66
C GLN A 155 20.55 -7.84 12.01
N ALA A 156 20.12 -6.97 12.94
CA ALA A 156 20.70 -6.89 14.27
C ALA A 156 20.58 -8.20 15.08
N GLU A 157 19.47 -8.95 14.92
CA GLU A 157 19.33 -10.26 15.57
C GLU A 157 20.21 -11.34 14.93
N VAL A 158 20.47 -11.24 13.62
CA VAL A 158 21.36 -12.17 12.89
C VAL A 158 22.82 -11.91 13.23
N GLU A 159 23.22 -10.64 13.29
CA GLU A 159 24.59 -10.21 13.60
C GLU A 159 24.94 -10.35 15.10
N ASP A 160 23.97 -10.50 15.99
CA ASP A 160 24.24 -10.77 17.39
C ASP A 160 24.86 -12.18 17.54
N THR A 161 26.15 -12.20 17.86
CA THR A 161 26.94 -13.43 18.02
C THR A 161 26.37 -14.39 19.06
N LYS A 162 25.49 -13.94 19.97
CA LYS A 162 24.83 -14.82 20.95
C LYS A 162 23.73 -15.68 20.33
N ASN A 163 23.24 -15.31 19.14
CA ASN A 163 22.12 -15.97 18.49
C ASN A 163 22.53 -17.08 17.54
N GLU A 164 23.77 -17.06 17.03
CA GLU A 164 24.37 -18.14 16.24
C GLU A 164 23.56 -18.46 14.96
N TYR A 165 22.98 -17.40 14.36
CA TYR A 165 22.26 -17.46 13.10
C TYR A 165 23.21 -17.34 11.89
N GLU A 166 24.42 -16.82 12.09
CA GLU A 166 25.51 -16.88 11.12
C GLU A 166 26.38 -18.15 11.28
N PRO A 167 27.04 -18.63 10.21
CA PRO A 167 26.89 -18.19 8.82
C PRO A 167 25.53 -18.62 8.21
N PHE A 168 25.11 -18.02 7.11
CA PHE A 168 23.92 -18.45 6.35
C PHE A 168 24.20 -18.37 4.86
N ASP A 169 23.45 -19.14 4.08
CA ASP A 169 23.48 -19.08 2.61
C ASP A 169 22.35 -18.18 2.10
N PHE A 170 21.18 -18.22 2.75
CA PHE A 170 20.04 -17.37 2.44
C PHE A 170 19.47 -16.69 3.69
N LEU A 171 19.20 -15.39 3.61
CA LEU A 171 18.51 -14.62 4.64
C LEU A 171 17.28 -13.92 4.07
N ALA A 172 16.10 -14.15 4.63
CA ALA A 172 14.90 -13.36 4.34
C ALA A 172 14.62 -12.36 5.48
N THR A 173 14.79 -11.06 5.20
CA THR A 173 14.63 -10.00 6.21
C THR A 173 13.85 -8.78 5.71
N SER A 174 13.30 -7.99 6.64
CA SER A 174 12.45 -6.84 6.31
C SER A 174 13.24 -5.54 6.11
N CYS A 175 12.86 -4.83 5.04
CA CYS A 175 12.99 -3.39 4.80
C CYS A 175 14.33 -2.66 4.87
N GLN A 176 15.46 -3.23 5.30
CA GLN A 176 16.81 -2.68 5.02
C GLN A 176 17.84 -3.67 5.53
N PHE A 177 18.71 -4.15 4.65
CA PHE A 177 19.95 -4.84 5.02
C PHE A 177 21.09 -3.89 4.65
N ASP A 178 21.83 -3.44 5.64
CA ASP A 178 22.96 -2.52 5.47
C ASP A 178 24.23 -3.36 5.29
N ALA A 179 24.56 -3.67 4.03
CA ALA A 179 25.77 -4.41 3.71
C ALA A 179 27.00 -3.55 4.00
N LYS A 180 27.90 -4.07 4.82
CA LYS A 180 29.19 -3.45 5.08
C LYS A 180 30.05 -3.48 3.80
N PRO A 181 31.05 -2.59 3.65
CA PRO A 181 31.87 -2.54 2.43
C PRO A 181 32.59 -3.86 2.07
N ASP A 182 32.79 -4.74 3.05
CA ASP A 182 33.41 -6.06 2.93
C ASP A 182 32.40 -7.22 2.86
N ASP A 183 31.09 -6.93 2.88
CA ASP A 183 30.04 -7.93 2.76
C ASP A 183 29.76 -8.24 1.29
N ASN A 184 30.20 -9.40 0.83
CA ASN A 184 29.97 -9.88 -0.54
C ASN A 184 28.56 -10.44 -0.77
N SER A 185 27.61 -10.22 0.15
CA SER A 185 26.26 -10.75 -0.01
C SER A 185 25.53 -10.15 -1.21
N HIS A 186 24.91 -11.00 -2.02
CA HIS A 186 23.98 -10.60 -3.08
C HIS A 186 22.65 -10.17 -2.47
N ILE A 187 22.39 -8.86 -2.44
CA ILE A 187 21.11 -8.33 -1.99
C ILE A 187 20.10 -8.36 -3.15
N VAL A 188 18.97 -9.02 -2.93
CA VAL A 188 17.88 -9.16 -3.90
C VAL A 188 16.57 -8.71 -3.27
N VAL A 189 15.76 -7.91 -3.99
CA VAL A 189 14.49 -7.40 -3.47
C VAL A 189 13.29 -8.19 -3.99
N LEU A 190 12.40 -8.63 -3.10
CA LEU A 190 11.06 -9.08 -3.48
C LEU A 190 10.07 -7.90 -3.29
N PRO A 191 9.56 -7.30 -4.37
CA PRO A 191 8.72 -6.10 -4.30
C PRO A 191 7.31 -6.39 -3.75
N ALA A 192 6.67 -5.32 -3.29
CA ALA A 192 5.31 -5.30 -2.78
C ALA A 192 4.27 -5.66 -3.83
N TRP A 193 3.06 -5.99 -3.35
CA TRP A 193 1.95 -6.41 -4.20
C TRP A 193 1.34 -5.22 -4.94
N ARG A 194 1.00 -5.44 -6.21
CA ARG A 194 0.26 -4.46 -7.02
C ARG A 194 -1.24 -4.65 -6.80
N ASP A 195 -2.00 -3.57 -7.00
CA ASP A 195 -3.47 -3.57 -6.86
C ASP A 195 -4.13 -4.62 -7.77
N ALA A 196 -3.67 -4.74 -9.01
CA ALA A 196 -4.18 -5.73 -9.97
C ALA A 196 -3.98 -7.17 -9.49
N ASP A 197 -2.80 -7.49 -8.93
CA ASP A 197 -2.50 -8.83 -8.41
C ASP A 197 -3.36 -9.14 -7.17
N LEU A 198 -3.56 -8.16 -6.27
CA LEU A 198 -4.43 -8.32 -5.10
C LEU A 198 -5.91 -8.49 -5.48
N LEU A 199 -6.37 -7.79 -6.52
CA LEU A 199 -7.71 -7.98 -7.06
C LEU A 199 -7.89 -9.38 -7.62
N GLN A 200 -6.92 -9.89 -8.37
CA GLN A 200 -6.98 -11.24 -8.92
C GLN A 200 -6.90 -12.30 -7.81
N TYR A 201 -5.99 -12.13 -6.84
CA TYR A 201 -5.91 -12.97 -5.64
C TYR A 201 -7.26 -13.03 -4.91
N ALA A 202 -7.89 -11.88 -4.66
CA ALA A 202 -9.15 -11.80 -3.95
C ALA A 202 -10.27 -12.56 -4.68
N LYS A 203 -10.30 -12.50 -6.02
CA LYS A 203 -11.32 -13.19 -6.85
C LYS A 203 -11.14 -14.70 -6.88
N LEU A 204 -9.91 -15.19 -6.78
CA LEU A 204 -9.57 -16.61 -6.94
C LEU A 204 -9.46 -17.36 -5.61
N THR A 205 -9.69 -16.69 -4.48
CA THR A 205 -9.55 -17.26 -3.14
C THR A 205 -10.77 -16.94 -2.28
N ASN A 206 -10.82 -17.54 -1.09
CA ASN A 206 -11.87 -17.28 -0.10
C ASN A 206 -11.66 -15.99 0.70
N TRP A 207 -10.81 -15.08 0.18
CA TRP A 207 -10.38 -13.85 0.83
C TRP A 207 -11.54 -13.04 1.42
N VAL A 208 -12.68 -12.93 0.72
CA VAL A 208 -13.81 -12.12 1.21
C VAL A 208 -14.47 -12.70 2.47
N VAL A 209 -14.44 -14.02 2.61
CA VAL A 209 -14.93 -14.73 3.80
C VAL A 209 -13.87 -14.68 4.90
N GLU A 210 -12.62 -14.95 4.56
CA GLU A 210 -11.48 -14.94 5.51
C GLU A 210 -11.26 -13.56 6.16
N THR A 211 -11.49 -12.48 5.41
CA THR A 211 -11.39 -11.10 5.94
C THR A 211 -12.62 -10.65 6.73
N GLY A 212 -13.66 -11.49 6.82
CA GLY A 212 -14.93 -11.17 7.48
C GLY A 212 -15.77 -10.12 6.74
N LEU A 213 -15.41 -9.77 5.50
CA LEU A 213 -16.16 -8.80 4.70
C LEU A 213 -17.53 -9.35 4.25
N ARG A 214 -17.65 -10.68 4.12
CA ARG A 214 -18.89 -11.40 3.81
C ARG A 214 -18.97 -12.73 4.55
N LYS A 215 -20.19 -13.28 4.60
CA LYS A 215 -20.49 -14.61 5.18
C LYS A 215 -20.39 -15.76 4.18
N THR A 216 -20.50 -15.49 2.88
CA THR A 216 -20.55 -16.51 1.83
C THR A 216 -19.70 -16.10 0.64
N GLU A 217 -19.24 -17.11 -0.10
CA GLU A 217 -18.67 -16.99 -1.43
C GLU A 217 -19.79 -16.66 -2.44
N GLY A 218 -19.44 -16.01 -3.55
CA GLY A 218 -20.40 -15.59 -4.57
C GLY A 218 -20.71 -14.10 -4.51
N MET A 219 -19.93 -13.31 -5.24
CA MET A 219 -20.13 -11.88 -5.40
C MET A 219 -20.35 -11.51 -6.86
N LYS A 220 -21.23 -10.52 -7.10
CA LYS A 220 -21.32 -9.89 -8.42
C LYS A 220 -19.97 -9.28 -8.78
N GLU A 221 -19.49 -9.55 -9.98
CA GLU A 221 -18.19 -9.08 -10.49
C GLU A 221 -17.95 -7.58 -10.24
N SER A 222 -19.00 -6.77 -10.40
CA SER A 222 -18.97 -5.31 -10.19
C SER A 222 -18.61 -4.86 -8.76
N THR A 223 -18.65 -5.77 -7.78
CA THR A 223 -18.48 -5.45 -6.35
C THR A 223 -17.04 -5.64 -5.87
N TRP A 224 -16.27 -6.53 -6.52
CA TRP A 224 -14.88 -6.81 -6.17
C TRP A 224 -14.00 -5.57 -6.16
N PRO A 225 -14.01 -4.70 -7.20
CA PRO A 225 -13.11 -3.56 -7.23
C PRO A 225 -13.32 -2.61 -6.05
N LYS A 226 -14.57 -2.48 -5.56
CA LYS A 226 -14.87 -1.63 -4.42
C LYS A 226 -14.28 -2.21 -3.12
N LEU A 227 -14.55 -3.49 -2.82
CA LEU A 227 -14.05 -4.10 -1.58
C LEU A 227 -12.53 -4.18 -1.53
N VAL A 228 -11.91 -4.59 -2.65
CA VAL A 228 -10.46 -4.68 -2.77
C VAL A 228 -9.83 -3.31 -2.61
N LYS A 229 -10.36 -2.27 -3.27
CA LYS A 229 -9.86 -0.90 -3.13
C LYS A 229 -9.96 -0.40 -1.69
N GLU A 230 -11.06 -0.67 -0.99
CA GLU A 230 -11.21 -0.28 0.42
C GLU A 230 -10.28 -1.07 1.34
N GLN A 231 -9.96 -2.33 1.04
CA GLN A 231 -8.98 -3.09 1.83
C GLN A 231 -7.56 -2.59 1.56
N TYR A 232 -7.22 -2.38 0.28
CA TYR A 232 -5.93 -1.85 -0.16
C TYR A 232 -5.66 -0.47 0.43
N PHE A 233 -6.71 0.35 0.58
CA PHE A 233 -6.64 1.67 1.20
C PHE A 233 -5.94 1.65 2.57
N TYR A 234 -6.12 0.59 3.37
CA TYR A 234 -5.45 0.42 4.65
C TYR A 234 -4.18 -0.44 4.58
N SER A 235 -4.22 -1.53 3.81
CA SER A 235 -3.14 -2.53 3.79
C SER A 235 -1.94 -2.17 2.91
N GLY A 236 -2.15 -1.36 1.86
CA GLY A 236 -1.20 -1.22 0.77
C GLY A 236 -0.87 -2.58 0.12
N GLY A 237 0.33 -2.70 -0.43
CA GLY A 237 0.87 -3.86 -1.13
C GLY A 237 1.41 -4.95 -0.21
N SER A 238 0.87 -5.07 1.00
CA SER A 238 1.17 -6.18 1.91
C SER A 238 0.02 -7.18 1.86
N LEU A 239 0.24 -8.35 1.26
CA LEU A 239 -0.76 -9.41 1.23
C LEU A 239 -1.17 -9.83 2.66
N ARG A 240 -0.21 -9.88 3.58
CA ARG A 240 -0.50 -10.24 4.97
C ARG A 240 -1.45 -9.26 5.66
N GLU A 241 -1.33 -7.96 5.39
CA GLU A 241 -2.29 -6.98 5.91
C GLU A 241 -3.58 -6.99 5.11
N PHE A 242 -3.51 -7.23 3.80
CA PHE A 242 -4.67 -7.33 2.92
C PHE A 242 -5.59 -8.49 3.30
N CYS A 243 -5.06 -9.61 3.77
CA CYS A 243 -5.83 -10.76 4.26
C CYS A 243 -6.28 -10.64 5.73
N ARG A 244 -5.98 -9.52 6.42
CA ARG A 244 -6.42 -9.30 7.80
C ARG A 244 -7.89 -8.84 7.84
N GLU A 245 -8.60 -9.21 8.89
CA GLU A 245 -9.94 -8.66 9.16
C GLU A 245 -9.92 -7.12 9.15
N ARG A 246 -10.90 -6.51 8.46
CA ARG A 246 -10.93 -5.05 8.22
C ARG A 246 -10.76 -4.23 9.49
N LYS A 247 -11.53 -4.54 10.54
CA LYS A 247 -11.48 -3.79 11.80
C LYS A 247 -10.11 -3.86 12.47
N MET A 248 -9.47 -5.03 12.44
CA MET A 248 -8.14 -5.24 12.99
C MET A 248 -7.06 -4.52 12.17
N LEU A 249 -7.21 -4.50 10.85
CA LEU A 249 -6.34 -3.76 9.94
C LEU A 249 -6.42 -2.25 10.20
N GLU A 250 -7.64 -1.71 10.29
CA GLU A 250 -7.89 -0.28 10.58
C GLU A 250 -7.26 0.13 11.92
N MET A 251 -7.55 -0.58 13.01
CA MET A 251 -6.99 -0.28 14.33
C MET A 251 -5.46 -0.31 14.31
N ARG A 252 -4.87 -1.25 13.57
CA ARG A 252 -3.42 -1.36 13.45
C ARG A 252 -2.83 -0.16 12.71
N VAL A 253 -3.31 0.16 11.51
CA VAL A 253 -2.71 1.24 10.72
C VAL A 253 -2.89 2.60 11.40
N VAL A 254 -4.02 2.81 12.08
CA VAL A 254 -4.23 4.00 12.93
C VAL A 254 -3.17 4.08 14.03
N ARG A 255 -2.92 2.99 14.75
CA ARG A 255 -1.90 2.94 15.81
C ARG A 255 -0.51 3.19 15.23
N ASP A 256 -0.17 2.50 14.14
CA ASP A 256 1.14 2.61 13.50
C ASP A 256 1.37 4.04 12.96
N CYS A 257 0.33 4.74 12.49
CA CYS A 257 0.42 6.17 12.12
C CYS A 257 0.56 7.10 13.33
N ARG A 258 -0.13 6.81 14.45
CA ARG A 258 -0.02 7.61 15.68
C ARG A 258 1.35 7.53 16.36
N SER A 259 2.08 6.44 16.13
CA SER A 259 3.45 6.30 16.63
C SER A 259 4.48 7.11 15.84
N VAL A 260 4.10 7.71 14.72
CA VAL A 260 4.96 8.55 13.88
C VAL A 260 4.92 9.98 14.38
N ASP A 261 6.06 10.50 14.82
CA ASP A 261 6.21 11.94 15.08
C ASP A 261 6.58 12.73 13.80
N ALA A 262 6.59 14.07 13.89
CA ALA A 262 6.87 14.94 12.74
C ALA A 262 8.31 14.81 12.19
N THR A 263 9.26 14.32 12.99
CA THR A 263 10.64 14.07 12.55
C THR A 263 10.72 12.73 11.83
N GLN A 264 10.03 11.71 12.35
CA GLN A 264 9.92 10.39 11.74
C GLN A 264 9.08 10.39 10.47
N SER A 265 8.12 11.31 10.33
CA SER A 265 7.37 11.49 9.09
C SER A 265 8.26 12.02 7.96
N PHE A 266 9.25 12.87 8.29
CA PHE A 266 10.27 13.27 7.35
C PHE A 266 11.08 12.03 6.92
N ASP A 267 11.66 11.29 7.88
CA ASP A 267 12.41 10.07 7.54
C ASP A 267 11.58 9.12 6.67
N LEU A 268 10.32 8.85 7.06
CA LEU A 268 9.35 7.97 6.38
C LEU A 268 9.21 8.21 4.88
N VAL A 269 9.26 9.47 4.45
CA VAL A 269 9.03 9.85 3.06
C VAL A 269 10.32 10.25 2.35
N TYR A 270 11.37 10.67 3.08
CA TYR A 270 12.58 11.25 2.49
C TYR A 270 13.79 10.31 2.41
N ASN A 271 13.96 9.36 3.34
CA ASN A 271 15.22 8.62 3.44
C ASN A 271 15.18 7.22 2.80
N TYR A 272 15.98 7.07 1.73
CA TYR A 272 16.31 5.81 1.09
C TYR A 272 17.46 5.15 1.84
N GLY A 273 17.16 4.22 2.75
CA GLY A 273 18.18 3.67 3.65
C GLY A 273 18.68 4.75 4.62
N GLY A 274 18.07 4.86 5.79
CA GLY A 274 18.38 5.97 6.67
C GLY A 274 17.87 5.77 8.07
N GLY A 275 18.72 5.12 8.86
CA GLY A 275 18.69 5.16 10.31
C GLY A 275 18.42 3.79 10.91
N GLN A 276 19.33 3.39 11.80
CA GLN A 276 19.15 2.38 12.86
C GLN A 276 17.98 2.71 13.81
N VAL A 277 16.91 3.35 13.33
CA VAL A 277 15.86 3.84 14.18
C VAL A 277 15.04 2.63 14.59
N ARG A 278 15.07 2.37 15.89
CA ARG A 278 14.17 1.50 16.65
C ARG A 278 12.67 1.83 16.46
N SER A 279 12.30 2.61 15.45
CA SER A 279 10.97 3.16 15.23
C SER A 279 10.13 2.26 14.34
N GLN A 280 8.89 2.04 14.79
CA GLN A 280 7.87 1.15 14.27
C GLN A 280 7.26 1.58 12.92
N VAL A 281 8.06 2.17 12.02
CA VAL A 281 7.61 2.80 10.75
C VAL A 281 7.76 1.92 9.51
N ASP A 282 8.58 0.86 9.57
CA ASP A 282 8.66 -0.18 8.53
C ASP A 282 7.31 -0.81 8.12
N PRO A 283 6.31 -0.97 9.02
CA PRO A 283 4.99 -1.45 8.63
C PRO A 283 4.25 -0.55 7.64
N LEU A 284 4.62 0.73 7.52
CA LEU A 284 3.95 1.70 6.64
C LEU A 284 4.62 1.85 5.28
N ARG A 285 5.91 1.50 5.13
CA ARG A 285 6.63 1.56 3.86
C ARG A 285 6.53 0.27 3.05
N ARG A 286 6.60 0.41 1.73
CA ARG A 286 6.65 -0.68 0.75
C ARG A 286 7.83 -0.49 -0.20
N HIS A 287 8.57 -1.57 -0.40
CA HIS A 287 9.60 -1.70 -1.42
C HIS A 287 8.97 -2.09 -2.74
N TYR A 288 9.22 -1.27 -3.75
CA TYR A 288 8.85 -1.47 -5.13
C TYR A 288 10.10 -1.49 -5.99
N ILE A 289 9.93 -1.94 -7.23
CA ILE A 289 10.92 -1.86 -8.29
C ILE A 289 10.29 -1.16 -9.48
N THR A 290 11.12 -0.60 -10.36
CA THR A 290 10.65 0.23 -11.48
C THR A 290 9.93 -0.58 -12.56
N ASP A 291 10.38 -1.80 -12.86
CA ASP A 291 9.78 -2.69 -13.86
C ASP A 291 9.96 -4.13 -13.38
N CYS A 292 8.85 -4.86 -13.26
CA CYS A 292 8.84 -6.24 -12.79
C CYS A 292 9.36 -7.26 -13.81
N HIS A 293 9.49 -6.90 -15.09
CA HIS A 293 9.95 -7.81 -16.14
C HIS A 293 11.47 -7.84 -16.30
N LYS A 294 12.20 -6.93 -15.64
CA LYS A 294 13.65 -6.78 -15.77
C LYS A 294 14.38 -7.34 -14.56
N GLU A 295 15.24 -8.33 -14.79
CA GLU A 295 16.05 -8.96 -13.74
C GLU A 295 16.96 -7.95 -13.01
N GLU A 296 17.55 -6.99 -13.74
CA GLU A 296 18.45 -5.96 -13.20
C GLU A 296 17.78 -5.14 -12.08
N HIS A 297 16.46 -4.96 -12.14
CA HIS A 297 15.70 -4.18 -11.16
C HIS A 297 15.53 -4.90 -9.81
N TYR A 298 15.81 -6.21 -9.73
CA TYR A 298 15.73 -6.96 -8.48
C TYR A 298 17.04 -6.94 -7.69
N VAL A 299 18.16 -6.56 -8.32
CA VAL A 299 19.50 -6.58 -7.74
C VAL A 299 20.11 -5.19 -7.58
N ASP A 300 19.79 -4.26 -8.47
CA ASP A 300 20.39 -2.93 -8.47
C ASP A 300 19.47 -1.91 -7.80
N SER A 301 19.95 -1.39 -6.66
CA SER A 301 19.22 -0.49 -5.77
C SER A 301 18.82 0.84 -6.43
N ARG A 302 19.44 1.23 -7.56
CA ARG A 302 19.04 2.40 -8.36
C ARG A 302 17.62 2.27 -8.92
N TRP A 303 17.11 1.06 -9.06
CA TRP A 303 15.77 0.79 -9.58
C TRP A 303 14.72 0.54 -8.51
N TRP A 304 15.15 0.46 -7.25
CA TRP A 304 14.28 0.20 -6.12
C TRP A 304 13.63 1.51 -5.65
N LYS A 305 12.42 1.40 -5.12
CA LYS A 305 11.63 2.55 -4.64
C LYS A 305 10.96 2.22 -3.32
N LEU A 306 11.06 3.12 -2.35
CA LEU A 306 10.37 3.06 -1.07
C LEU A 306 9.19 4.02 -1.10
N SER A 307 7.99 3.53 -0.78
CA SER A 307 6.78 4.36 -0.76
C SER A 307 5.84 3.97 0.36
N VAL A 308 5.12 4.95 0.91
CA VAL A 308 3.91 4.69 1.72
C VAL A 308 2.74 4.59 0.75
N ASP A 309 2.22 3.39 0.55
CA ASP A 309 1.18 3.09 -0.44
C ASP A 309 -0.19 2.80 0.20
N SER A 310 -0.23 2.54 1.52
CA SER A 310 -1.44 2.62 2.31
C SER A 310 -1.97 4.04 2.20
N VAL A 311 -3.09 4.17 1.51
CA VAL A 311 -3.73 5.46 1.26
C VAL A 311 -4.14 6.13 2.57
N TYR A 312 -4.58 5.36 3.56
CA TYR A 312 -4.86 5.86 4.90
C TYR A 312 -3.60 6.46 5.53
N ALA A 313 -2.50 5.70 5.55
CA ALA A 313 -1.25 6.15 6.15
C ALA A 313 -0.72 7.40 5.46
N LEU A 314 -0.73 7.42 4.13
CA LEU A 314 -0.35 8.61 3.36
C LEU A 314 -1.24 9.81 3.66
N SER A 315 -2.54 9.60 3.90
CA SER A 315 -3.47 10.68 4.24
C SER A 315 -3.24 11.26 5.63
N GLU A 316 -2.79 10.46 6.59
CA GLU A 316 -2.41 10.95 7.92
C GLU A 316 -1.02 11.58 7.93
N LEU A 317 -0.04 10.99 7.23
CA LEU A 317 1.30 11.54 7.08
C LEU A 317 1.32 12.82 6.24
N GLY A 318 0.47 12.91 5.22
CA GLY A 318 0.31 14.10 4.39
C GLY A 318 -0.25 15.32 5.13
N ARG A 319 -0.64 15.18 6.40
CA ARG A 319 -1.03 16.30 7.28
C ARG A 319 0.17 16.99 7.93
N ILE A 320 1.28 16.27 8.02
CA ILE A 320 2.51 16.72 8.66
C ILE A 320 3.64 16.91 7.64
N ALA A 321 3.52 16.32 6.45
CA ALA A 321 4.44 16.53 5.35
C ALA A 321 4.27 17.93 4.73
N ASP A 322 5.37 18.51 4.28
CA ASP A 322 5.36 19.77 3.53
C ASP A 322 4.77 19.62 2.11
N MET A 323 4.49 20.75 1.48
CA MET A 323 3.88 20.81 0.14
C MET A 323 4.79 20.27 -0.97
N ASP A 324 6.10 20.49 -0.88
CA ASP A 324 7.06 20.05 -1.90
C ASP A 324 7.13 18.53 -1.93
N LYS A 325 7.05 17.90 -0.76
CA LYS A 325 7.05 16.44 -0.68
C LYS A 325 5.78 15.81 -1.19
N LEU A 326 4.63 16.39 -0.85
CA LEU A 326 3.36 15.94 -1.42
C LEU A 326 3.36 16.05 -2.95
N LEU A 327 4.05 17.05 -3.50
CA LEU A 327 4.23 17.23 -4.93
C LEU A 327 5.15 16.16 -5.53
N GLU A 328 6.24 15.79 -4.85
CA GLU A 328 7.11 14.69 -5.25
C GLU A 328 6.36 13.34 -5.27
N ILE A 329 5.60 13.03 -4.22
CA ILE A 329 4.77 11.82 -4.13
C ILE A 329 3.75 11.80 -5.28
N TYR A 330 3.09 12.94 -5.56
CA TYR A 330 2.17 13.07 -6.67
C TYR A 330 2.84 12.81 -8.03
N LYS A 331 3.98 13.47 -8.31
CA LYS A 331 4.76 13.30 -9.54
C LYS A 331 5.21 11.85 -9.72
N TYR A 332 5.68 11.23 -8.63
CA TYR A 332 6.08 9.84 -8.63
C TYR A 332 4.89 8.92 -8.95
N ALA A 333 3.78 9.08 -8.21
CA ALA A 333 2.58 8.27 -8.40
C ALA A 333 2.00 8.40 -9.82
N LYS A 334 2.07 9.61 -10.40
CA LYS A 334 1.73 9.87 -11.81
C LYS A 334 2.66 9.09 -12.75
N SER A 335 3.98 9.12 -12.51
CA SER A 335 4.97 8.46 -13.38
C SER A 335 4.87 6.93 -13.43
N VAL A 336 4.52 6.29 -12.32
CA VAL A 336 4.41 4.81 -12.24
C VAL A 336 2.97 4.31 -12.37
N GLY A 337 2.01 5.21 -12.60
CA GLY A 337 0.58 4.85 -12.65
C GLY A 337 0.05 4.25 -11.34
N ALA A 338 0.58 4.68 -10.20
CA ALA A 338 0.21 4.12 -8.91
C ALA A 338 -1.26 4.42 -8.54
N SER A 339 -1.91 3.47 -7.88
CA SER A 339 -3.28 3.63 -7.37
C SER A 339 -3.44 4.80 -6.40
N LEU A 340 -2.36 5.26 -5.76
CA LEU A 340 -2.32 6.39 -4.84
C LEU A 340 -2.33 7.77 -5.53
N HIS A 341 -2.13 7.86 -6.86
CA HIS A 341 -2.02 9.13 -7.59
C HIS A 341 -3.20 10.09 -7.31
N GLY A 342 -4.44 9.59 -7.38
CA GLY A 342 -5.62 10.43 -7.13
C GLY A 342 -5.72 10.92 -5.68
N VAL A 343 -5.16 10.17 -4.74
CA VAL A 343 -5.16 10.52 -3.31
C VAL A 343 -4.07 11.56 -3.05
N ALA A 344 -2.86 11.37 -3.58
CA ALA A 344 -1.79 12.35 -3.50
C ALA A 344 -2.26 13.71 -4.06
N TYR A 345 -2.95 13.70 -5.21
CA TYR A 345 -3.55 14.90 -5.80
C TYR A 345 -4.60 15.56 -4.87
N ARG A 346 -5.50 14.77 -4.28
CA ARG A 346 -6.50 15.28 -3.34
C ARG A 346 -5.87 15.87 -2.07
N LEU A 347 -4.84 15.22 -1.52
CA LEU A 347 -4.10 15.72 -0.36
C LEU A 347 -3.38 17.03 -0.67
N LEU A 348 -2.78 17.15 -1.85
CA LEU A 348 -2.18 18.40 -2.32
C LEU A 348 -3.21 19.53 -2.35
N PHE A 349 -4.38 19.29 -2.92
CA PHE A 349 -5.44 20.30 -2.99
C PHE A 349 -5.90 20.73 -1.59
N HIS A 350 -6.17 19.78 -0.69
CA HIS A 350 -6.59 20.09 0.67
C HIS A 350 -5.52 20.86 1.46
N ASN A 351 -4.24 20.47 1.34
CA ASN A 351 -3.15 21.19 1.99
C ASN A 351 -2.93 22.58 1.40
N ALA A 352 -3.07 22.74 0.08
CA ALA A 352 -2.98 24.04 -0.56
C ALA A 352 -4.05 25.00 -0.01
N VAL A 353 -5.30 24.55 0.10
CA VAL A 353 -6.38 25.35 0.71
C VAL A 353 -6.10 25.64 2.18
N SER A 354 -5.65 24.64 2.95
CA SER A 354 -5.33 24.81 4.37
C SER A 354 -4.20 25.81 4.62
N GLY A 355 -3.18 25.84 3.75
CA GLY A 355 -2.05 26.75 3.88
C GLY A 355 -2.31 28.15 3.31
N ALA A 356 -3.29 28.30 2.41
CA ALA A 356 -3.51 29.54 1.66
C ALA A 356 -3.78 30.75 2.56
N TYR A 357 -4.66 30.62 3.56
CA TYR A 357 -5.02 31.72 4.44
C TYR A 357 -3.84 32.25 5.25
N ALA A 358 -3.07 31.35 5.87
CA ALA A 358 -1.87 31.70 6.65
C ALA A 358 -0.80 32.38 5.77
N LYS A 359 -0.67 31.96 4.51
CA LYS A 359 0.24 32.54 3.51
C LYS A 359 -0.29 33.82 2.86
N ARG A 360 -1.50 34.29 3.23
CA ARG A 360 -2.21 35.41 2.58
C ARG A 360 -2.37 35.20 1.07
N LYS A 361 -2.54 33.95 0.64
CA LYS A 361 -2.78 33.56 -0.76
C LYS A 361 -4.24 33.16 -0.95
N LEU A 362 -4.68 33.21 -2.21
CA LEU A 362 -5.99 32.78 -2.67
C LEU A 362 -5.80 31.49 -3.46
N ILE A 363 -6.68 30.50 -3.25
CA ILE A 363 -6.74 29.35 -4.17
C ILE A 363 -7.72 29.71 -5.27
N VAL A 364 -7.17 29.91 -6.47
CA VAL A 364 -7.95 30.26 -7.66
C VAL A 364 -8.16 29.01 -8.49
N LEU A 365 -9.43 28.64 -8.68
CA LEU A 365 -9.83 27.59 -9.60
C LEU A 365 -10.40 28.25 -10.85
N LYS A 366 -9.70 28.11 -11.98
CA LYS A 366 -10.19 28.56 -13.27
C LYS A 366 -11.16 27.53 -13.83
N MET A 367 -12.32 28.00 -14.28
CA MET A 367 -13.35 27.16 -14.88
C MET A 367 -13.07 26.94 -16.36
N GLN A 368 -13.61 25.86 -16.92
CA GLN A 368 -13.59 25.62 -18.35
C GLN A 368 -14.34 26.73 -19.10
N GLU A 369 -13.88 27.05 -20.31
CA GLU A 369 -14.50 28.05 -21.18
C GLU A 369 -16.00 27.76 -21.41
N GLY A 370 -16.82 28.81 -21.43
CA GLY A 370 -18.28 28.69 -21.52
C GLY A 370 -19.00 28.44 -20.19
N SER A 371 -18.27 28.29 -19.07
CA SER A 371 -18.86 28.23 -17.73
C SER A 371 -19.51 29.56 -17.32
N ARG A 372 -20.56 29.50 -16.48
CA ARG A 372 -21.25 30.69 -15.95
C ARG A 372 -20.34 31.61 -15.13
N TYR A 373 -19.39 31.02 -14.43
CA TYR A 373 -18.33 31.73 -13.72
C TYR A 373 -17.00 31.41 -14.39
N GLU A 374 -16.13 32.41 -14.51
CA GLU A 374 -14.79 32.26 -15.07
C GLU A 374 -13.83 31.61 -14.06
N LYS A 375 -13.97 31.99 -12.79
CA LYS A 375 -13.15 31.46 -11.69
C LYS A 375 -13.91 31.45 -10.37
N ILE A 376 -13.48 30.59 -9.46
CA ILE A 376 -13.81 30.70 -8.03
C ILE A 376 -12.55 30.90 -7.21
N GLU A 377 -12.65 31.71 -6.17
CA GLU A 377 -11.57 32.01 -5.24
C GLU A 377 -11.92 31.51 -3.85
N ILE A 378 -11.12 30.57 -3.36
CA ILE A 378 -11.25 30.00 -2.02
C ILE A 378 -10.24 30.71 -1.12
N HIS A 379 -10.77 31.42 -0.12
CA HIS A 379 -9.99 32.07 0.91
C HIS A 379 -10.76 32.03 2.22
N VAL A 380 -10.44 31.04 3.05
CA VAL A 380 -11.18 30.76 4.28
C VAL A 380 -10.22 30.67 5.48
N PRO A 381 -10.54 31.32 6.61
CA PRO A 381 -9.72 31.27 7.82
C PRO A 381 -9.76 29.91 8.51
N LYS A 382 -10.82 29.12 8.29
CA LYS A 382 -11.09 27.91 9.05
C LYS A 382 -11.15 26.71 8.14
N VAL A 383 -10.28 25.74 8.40
CA VAL A 383 -10.29 24.42 7.74
C VAL A 383 -10.67 23.36 8.76
N VAL A 384 -11.68 22.54 8.46
CA VAL A 384 -12.24 21.54 9.38
C VAL A 384 -12.32 20.18 8.72
N ARG A 385 -11.70 19.17 9.35
CA ARG A 385 -11.84 17.76 8.96
C ARG A 385 -12.71 17.04 9.99
N ARG A 386 -13.94 16.62 9.62
CA ARG A 386 -14.89 15.95 10.53
C ARG A 386 -15.78 14.95 9.78
N GLY A 387 -16.37 14.02 10.53
CA GLY A 387 -17.27 12.97 10.04
C GLY A 387 -16.50 11.68 9.77
N GLU A 388 -16.47 10.77 10.74
CA GLU A 388 -15.74 9.49 10.67
C GLU A 388 -16.45 8.44 9.81
N ASP A 389 -17.75 8.61 9.62
CA ASP A 389 -18.61 7.79 8.78
C ASP A 389 -19.51 8.67 7.90
N GLU A 390 -20.30 8.05 7.04
CA GLU A 390 -21.18 8.77 6.12
C GLU A 390 -22.25 9.61 6.86
N ALA A 391 -22.85 9.08 7.94
CA ALA A 391 -23.92 9.76 8.67
C ALA A 391 -23.41 11.01 9.40
N SER A 392 -22.26 10.89 10.07
CA SER A 392 -21.57 11.99 10.75
C SER A 392 -21.04 13.04 9.77
N CYS A 393 -20.64 12.67 8.54
CA CYS A 393 -20.33 13.64 7.49
C CYS A 393 -21.54 14.52 7.16
N TYR A 394 -22.72 13.92 6.93
CA TYR A 394 -23.95 14.66 6.69
C TYR A 394 -24.32 15.56 7.88
N ALA A 395 -24.19 15.07 9.11
CA ALA A 395 -24.43 15.89 10.30
C ALA A 395 -23.50 17.12 10.38
N CYS A 396 -22.24 17.01 9.93
CA CYS A 396 -21.30 18.14 9.90
C CYS A 396 -21.78 19.27 8.97
N LEU A 397 -22.42 18.95 7.84
CA LEU A 397 -22.90 19.94 6.88
C LEU A 397 -23.95 20.88 7.46
N SER A 398 -24.87 20.32 8.27
CA SER A 398 -25.92 21.10 8.95
C SER A 398 -25.38 22.12 9.96
N THR A 399 -24.15 21.94 10.44
CA THR A 399 -23.50 22.79 11.46
C THR A 399 -22.27 23.55 10.92
N LEU A 400 -22.04 23.50 9.61
CA LEU A 400 -20.90 24.12 8.96
C LEU A 400 -20.95 25.65 9.12
N GLY A 401 -19.86 26.26 9.61
CA GLY A 401 -19.78 27.70 9.72
C GLY A 401 -19.59 28.37 8.36
N LYS A 402 -20.00 29.64 8.26
CA LYS A 402 -19.56 30.52 7.17
C LYS A 402 -18.02 30.63 7.20
N ASP A 403 -17.41 30.82 6.04
CA ASP A 403 -15.96 30.96 5.87
C ASP A 403 -15.18 29.72 6.38
N THR A 404 -15.77 28.55 6.17
CA THR A 404 -15.17 27.26 6.52
C THR A 404 -14.93 26.43 5.26
N TYR A 405 -13.76 25.81 5.17
CA TYR A 405 -13.50 24.70 4.26
C TYR A 405 -13.63 23.39 5.03
N TRP A 406 -14.68 22.64 4.74
CA TRP A 406 -14.89 21.32 5.31
C TRP A 406 -14.50 20.23 4.31
N TYR A 407 -13.85 19.20 4.82
CA TYR A 407 -13.64 17.95 4.08
C TYR A 407 -13.83 16.75 5.03
N PRO A 408 -14.33 15.62 4.52
CA PRO A 408 -14.73 14.51 5.36
C PRO A 408 -13.51 13.84 6.01
N ASN A 409 -13.66 13.39 7.26
CA ASN A 409 -12.67 12.49 7.85
C ASN A 409 -12.79 11.07 7.27
N ASN A 410 -13.99 10.68 6.86
CA ASN A 410 -14.30 9.45 6.15
C ASN A 410 -13.73 9.50 4.72
N PRO A 411 -12.72 8.68 4.40
CA PRO A 411 -12.08 8.68 3.08
C PRO A 411 -12.97 8.13 1.97
N PHE A 412 -14.07 7.45 2.33
CA PHE A 412 -15.04 6.86 1.41
C PHE A 412 -16.35 7.65 1.35
N PHE A 413 -16.39 8.86 1.93
CA PHE A 413 -17.56 9.72 1.80
C PHE A 413 -17.88 9.92 0.32
N PRO A 414 -19.10 9.61 -0.12
CA PRO A 414 -19.40 9.59 -1.54
C PRO A 414 -19.61 11.00 -2.08
N PHE A 415 -19.41 11.13 -3.40
CA PHE A 415 -19.90 12.22 -4.25
C PHE A 415 -19.14 13.56 -4.18
N VAL A 416 -18.66 14.00 -3.01
CA VAL A 416 -17.84 15.21 -2.83
C VAL A 416 -16.63 14.93 -1.92
N ASP A 417 -15.54 15.64 -2.14
CA ASP A 417 -14.35 15.63 -1.29
C ASP A 417 -14.26 16.85 -0.37
N ALA A 418 -15.01 17.93 -0.63
CA ALA A 418 -15.07 19.08 0.25
C ALA A 418 -16.33 19.95 0.03
N VAL A 419 -16.65 20.77 1.02
CA VAL A 419 -17.68 21.82 0.96
C VAL A 419 -17.10 23.11 1.53
N THR A 420 -17.25 24.22 0.80
CA THR A 420 -16.74 25.51 1.26
C THR A 420 -17.54 26.69 0.72
N THR A 421 -17.48 27.82 1.43
CA THR A 421 -17.93 29.11 0.91
C THR A 421 -16.80 29.78 0.13
N CYS A 422 -17.11 30.31 -1.05
CA CYS A 422 -16.11 30.97 -1.91
C CYS A 422 -16.73 32.09 -2.74
N ASN A 423 -15.87 32.91 -3.35
CA ASN A 423 -16.27 33.98 -4.26
C ASN A 423 -16.20 33.47 -5.70
N ALA A 424 -17.31 33.55 -6.44
CA ALA A 424 -17.40 33.15 -7.83
C ALA A 424 -17.54 34.37 -8.74
N PHE A 425 -16.64 34.52 -9.70
CA PHE A 425 -16.54 35.68 -10.58
C PHE A 425 -17.18 35.40 -11.93
N TYR A 426 -18.03 36.32 -12.39
CA TYR A 426 -18.65 36.24 -13.71
C TYR A 426 -17.62 36.53 -14.81
N SER A 427 -17.81 35.91 -15.97
CA SER A 427 -16.92 36.12 -17.13
C SER A 427 -16.87 37.59 -17.54
N GLY A 428 -15.66 38.15 -17.62
CA GLY A 428 -15.43 39.51 -18.09
C GLY A 428 -15.76 40.63 -17.09
N GLY A 429 -15.87 40.35 -15.79
CA GLY A 429 -16.10 41.38 -14.77
C GLY A 429 -15.45 41.09 -13.41
N GLU A 430 -15.29 42.13 -12.58
CA GLU A 430 -14.77 42.03 -11.21
C GLU A 430 -15.86 41.69 -10.17
N VAL A 431 -17.12 41.64 -10.59
CA VAL A 431 -18.26 41.33 -9.72
C VAL A 431 -18.25 39.84 -9.37
N PHE A 432 -18.28 39.55 -8.07
CA PHE A 432 -18.39 38.19 -7.57
C PHE A 432 -19.72 37.93 -6.84
N ALA A 433 -20.14 36.68 -6.84
CA ALA A 433 -21.19 36.17 -5.97
C ALA A 433 -20.58 35.24 -4.92
N SER A 434 -20.97 35.39 -3.66
CA SER A 434 -20.63 34.41 -2.63
C SER A 434 -21.50 33.16 -2.79
N ILE A 435 -20.87 32.01 -2.95
CA ILE A 435 -21.54 30.73 -3.18
C ILE A 435 -21.05 29.65 -2.20
N VAL A 436 -21.79 28.55 -2.12
CA VAL A 436 -21.33 27.29 -1.53
C VAL A 436 -20.88 26.37 -2.66
N ALA A 437 -19.62 25.96 -2.64
CA ALA A 437 -19.06 25.00 -3.57
C ALA A 437 -19.02 23.60 -2.95
N TYR A 438 -19.65 22.65 -3.62
CA TYR A 438 -19.48 21.21 -3.43
C TYR A 438 -18.33 20.74 -4.32
N ILE A 439 -17.17 20.53 -3.73
CA ILE A 439 -15.94 20.25 -4.46
C ILE A 439 -15.74 18.74 -4.56
N GLN A 440 -15.48 18.26 -5.77
CA GLN A 440 -14.97 16.94 -6.04
C GLN A 440 -13.60 17.05 -6.69
N VAL A 441 -12.59 16.42 -6.09
CA VAL A 441 -11.24 16.34 -6.66
C VAL A 441 -11.10 15.02 -7.40
N THR A 442 -10.55 15.03 -8.61
CA THR A 442 -10.36 13.80 -9.40
C THR A 442 -9.20 13.94 -10.39
N ASN A 443 -8.51 12.82 -10.66
CA ASN A 443 -7.54 12.70 -11.74
C ASN A 443 -8.06 11.85 -12.91
N ARG A 444 -9.34 11.49 -12.89
CA ARG A 444 -10.02 10.76 -13.97
C ARG A 444 -10.55 11.73 -15.01
N SER A 445 -10.72 11.25 -16.24
CA SER A 445 -11.36 11.97 -17.33
C SER A 445 -12.89 11.92 -17.30
N GLU A 446 -13.50 11.10 -16.44
CA GLU A 446 -14.96 11.02 -16.35
C GLU A 446 -15.47 10.79 -14.92
N LYS A 447 -16.71 11.24 -14.68
CA LYS A 447 -17.45 10.95 -13.46
C LYS A 447 -18.94 10.87 -13.74
N LYS A 448 -19.61 9.91 -13.11
CA LYS A 448 -21.07 9.85 -13.07
C LYS A 448 -21.60 10.72 -11.94
N PHE A 449 -22.37 11.75 -12.30
CA PHE A 449 -23.14 12.56 -11.38
C PHE A 449 -24.27 11.73 -10.74
N LYS A 450 -24.54 11.97 -9.45
CA LYS A 450 -25.51 11.19 -8.67
C LYS A 450 -26.53 12.15 -8.05
N GLY A 451 -27.65 12.35 -8.75
CA GLY A 451 -28.72 13.27 -8.30
C GLY A 451 -29.24 12.96 -6.89
N GLU A 452 -29.41 11.68 -6.56
CA GLU A 452 -29.78 11.22 -5.21
C GLU A 452 -28.83 11.69 -4.10
N ARG A 453 -27.52 11.78 -4.41
CA ARG A 453 -26.49 12.22 -3.47
C ARG A 453 -26.48 13.74 -3.35
N LEU A 454 -26.71 14.45 -4.46
CA LEU A 454 -26.90 15.89 -4.44
C LEU A 454 -28.13 16.27 -3.59
N HIS A 455 -29.25 15.58 -3.77
CA HIS A 455 -30.47 15.80 -2.99
C HIS A 455 -30.19 15.72 -1.49
N ARG A 456 -29.54 14.63 -1.06
CA ARG A 456 -29.18 14.44 0.34
C ARG A 456 -28.21 15.49 0.88
N LEU A 457 -27.22 15.92 0.08
CA LEU A 457 -26.35 17.05 0.47
C LEU A 457 -27.16 18.33 0.67
N ASN A 458 -28.08 18.62 -0.25
CA ASN A 458 -28.91 19.82 -0.18
C ASN A 458 -29.85 19.79 1.03
N GLU A 459 -30.49 18.67 1.31
CA GLU A 459 -31.36 18.52 2.50
C GLU A 459 -30.62 18.82 3.81
N GLU A 460 -29.36 18.38 3.94
CA GLU A 460 -28.56 18.68 5.13
C GLU A 460 -28.08 20.13 5.17
N MET A 461 -27.75 20.71 4.02
CA MET A 461 -27.37 22.11 3.91
C MET A 461 -28.56 23.06 4.12
N ASP A 462 -29.79 22.65 3.82
CA ASP A 462 -31.01 23.42 4.09
C ASP A 462 -31.28 23.56 5.60
N LYS A 463 -30.80 22.60 6.41
CA LYS A 463 -30.83 22.70 7.88
C LYS A 463 -29.85 23.74 8.42
N ASN A 464 -28.84 24.12 7.62
CA ASN A 464 -27.84 25.10 8.01
C ASN A 464 -28.36 26.52 7.81
N LYS A 465 -28.82 27.16 8.90
CA LYS A 465 -29.39 28.52 8.87
C LYS A 465 -28.46 29.58 8.25
N SER A 466 -27.15 29.39 8.30
CA SER A 466 -26.18 30.38 7.81
C SER A 466 -25.88 30.25 6.31
N LEU A 467 -26.11 29.07 5.73
CA LEU A 467 -25.75 28.74 4.35
C LEU A 467 -26.95 28.35 3.48
N LYS A 468 -28.14 28.13 4.07
CA LYS A 468 -29.31 27.59 3.37
C LYS A 468 -29.71 28.41 2.13
N ASP A 469 -29.66 29.74 2.23
CA ASP A 469 -30.11 30.66 1.17
C ASP A 469 -28.98 31.01 0.18
N MET A 470 -27.76 30.50 0.40
CA MET A 470 -26.66 30.71 -0.53
C MET A 470 -26.80 29.81 -1.76
N LYS A 471 -26.44 30.36 -2.93
CA LYS A 471 -26.38 29.58 -4.16
C LYS A 471 -25.33 28.47 -4.04
N ARG A 472 -25.71 27.26 -4.44
CA ARG A 472 -24.87 26.06 -4.38
C ARG A 472 -24.42 25.67 -5.78
N VAL A 473 -23.18 25.21 -5.88
CA VAL A 473 -22.56 24.82 -7.14
C VAL A 473 -21.74 23.56 -6.93
N PHE A 474 -21.78 22.64 -7.88
CA PHE A 474 -20.92 21.45 -7.87
C PHE A 474 -19.70 21.71 -8.76
N VAL A 475 -18.52 21.55 -8.20
CA VAL A 475 -17.24 21.88 -8.86
C VAL A 475 -16.38 20.64 -8.92
N VAL A 476 -16.04 20.21 -10.12
CA VAL A 476 -15.01 19.19 -10.35
C VAL A 476 -13.66 19.87 -10.50
N VAL A 477 -12.65 19.36 -9.79
CA VAL A 477 -11.28 19.89 -9.82
C VAL A 477 -10.33 18.83 -10.36
N CYS A 478 -9.76 19.09 -11.53
CA CYS A 478 -8.86 18.21 -12.29
C CYS A 478 -7.41 18.75 -12.28
N PRO A 479 -6.40 17.86 -12.45
CA PRO A 479 -4.99 18.22 -12.22
C PRO A 479 -4.36 19.07 -13.32
N ASP A 480 -4.87 19.07 -14.54
CA ASP A 480 -4.30 19.82 -15.66
C ASP A 480 -5.38 20.15 -16.70
N SER A 481 -5.04 21.07 -17.61
CA SER A 481 -5.94 21.55 -18.67
C SER A 481 -6.42 20.43 -19.60
N ASP A 482 -5.54 19.49 -19.94
CA ASP A 482 -5.87 18.40 -20.86
C ASP A 482 -6.96 17.49 -20.29
N VAL A 483 -6.86 17.15 -19.00
CA VAL A 483 -7.88 16.38 -18.30
C VAL A 483 -9.16 17.20 -18.13
N CYS A 484 -9.06 18.50 -17.83
CA CYS A 484 -10.23 19.37 -17.69
C CYS A 484 -11.04 19.49 -18.99
N GLU A 485 -10.38 19.78 -20.11
CA GLU A 485 -11.03 20.01 -21.41
C GLU A 485 -11.77 18.77 -21.89
N ARG A 486 -11.20 17.58 -21.62
CA ARG A 486 -11.76 16.29 -22.00
C ARG A 486 -12.66 15.69 -20.93
N PHE A 487 -12.89 16.39 -19.82
CA PHE A 487 -13.61 15.84 -18.70
C PHE A 487 -15.10 15.65 -19.03
N ASN A 488 -15.61 14.45 -18.80
CA ASN A 488 -17.02 14.14 -19.04
C ASN A 488 -17.78 13.91 -17.72
N LEU A 489 -18.69 14.83 -17.38
CA LEU A 489 -19.61 14.70 -16.25
C LEU A 489 -20.93 14.06 -16.71
N LEU A 490 -20.96 12.72 -16.69
CA LEU A 490 -22.12 11.94 -17.10
C LEU A 490 -23.31 12.19 -16.16
N ASN A 491 -24.51 12.30 -16.72
CA ASN A 491 -25.77 12.54 -16.01
C ASN A 491 -25.81 13.84 -15.18
N ALA A 492 -25.03 14.85 -15.58
CA ALA A 492 -25.13 16.17 -14.99
C ALA A 492 -26.57 16.73 -15.16
N PRO A 493 -27.13 17.41 -14.15
CA PRO A 493 -28.40 18.10 -14.28
C PRO A 493 -28.27 19.27 -15.26
N ASP A 494 -29.40 19.72 -15.78
CA ASP A 494 -29.46 20.95 -16.58
C ASP A 494 -28.84 22.13 -15.79
N PRO A 495 -27.95 22.94 -16.40
CA PRO A 495 -27.28 24.05 -15.70
C PRO A 495 -28.23 25.10 -15.09
N ASN A 496 -29.47 25.21 -15.59
CA ASN A 496 -30.49 26.08 -15.01
C ASN A 496 -31.13 25.47 -13.76
N THR A 497 -31.11 24.14 -13.63
CA THR A 497 -31.62 23.41 -12.45
C THR A 497 -30.57 23.37 -11.34
N PHE A 498 -29.33 23.00 -11.67
CA PHE A 498 -28.23 23.01 -10.71
C PHE A 498 -26.91 23.21 -11.44
N LEU A 499 -26.15 24.23 -11.03
CA LEU A 499 -24.91 24.56 -11.70
C LEU A 499 -23.84 23.51 -11.38
N THR A 500 -23.29 22.91 -12.44
CA THR A 500 -22.12 22.05 -12.39
C THR A 500 -21.00 22.69 -13.21
N MET A 501 -19.76 22.65 -12.71
CA MET A 501 -18.60 23.25 -13.37
C MET A 501 -17.40 22.33 -13.27
N VAL A 502 -16.52 22.43 -14.26
CA VAL A 502 -15.22 21.74 -14.29
C VAL A 502 -14.14 22.81 -14.20
N SER A 503 -13.12 22.54 -13.38
CA SER A 503 -12.03 23.46 -13.10
C SER A 503 -10.70 22.74 -13.03
N CYS A 504 -9.63 23.50 -13.23
CA CYS A 504 -8.27 22.99 -13.16
C CYS A 504 -7.51 23.54 -11.96
N PHE A 505 -6.78 22.66 -11.29
CA PHE A 505 -5.78 23.01 -10.28
C PHE A 505 -4.50 22.26 -10.59
N ASN A 506 -3.56 22.94 -11.26
CA ASN A 506 -2.25 22.36 -11.54
C ASN A 506 -1.37 22.40 -10.29
N PRO A 507 -0.96 21.25 -9.72
CA PRO A 507 -0.09 21.24 -8.56
C PRO A 507 1.38 21.50 -8.91
N GLU A 508 1.81 21.40 -10.17
CA GLU A 508 3.21 21.50 -10.57
C GLU A 508 3.88 22.86 -10.30
N PRO A 509 3.20 24.02 -10.47
CA PRO A 509 3.75 25.33 -10.12
C PRO A 509 3.98 25.51 -8.61
N LEU A 510 3.38 24.69 -7.74
CA LEU A 510 3.50 24.83 -6.29
C LEU A 510 4.95 24.63 -5.80
N GLY A 511 5.77 23.89 -6.54
CA GLY A 511 7.19 23.66 -6.22
C GLY A 511 8.15 24.72 -6.75
N SER A 512 7.65 25.82 -7.35
CA SER A 512 8.48 26.89 -7.93
C SER A 512 8.57 28.16 -7.09
N GLU A 513 8.00 28.17 -5.87
CA GLU A 513 7.99 29.34 -4.98
C GLU A 513 9.07 29.33 -3.88
N VAL A 514 10.14 28.56 -4.06
CA VAL A 514 11.36 28.66 -3.25
C VAL A 514 12.58 28.68 -4.16
N ASN A 515 12.94 29.89 -4.59
CA ASN A 515 14.32 30.34 -4.70
C ASN A 515 14.39 31.75 -4.12
#